data_AF-F6GHC3-F1
#
_entry.id   AF-F6GHC3-F1
#
_cell.length_a   1.000
_cell.length_b   1.000
_cell.length_c   1.000
_cell.angle_alpha   90.00
_cell.angle_beta   90.00
_cell.angle_gamma   90.00
#
_symmetry.space_group_name_H-M   'P 1'
#
loop_
_entity.id
_entity.type
_entity.pdbx_description
1 polymer ?
#
loop_
_entity_poly.entity_id
_entity_poly.type
_entity_poly.pdbx_seq_one_letter_code
_entity_poly.pdbx_strand_id
1 'polypeptide(L)'
;MNLRILLPLLISVSAFAQVGVGTTSPTASLDVNGDLRVRTINHETIESVIKDSILVISNDGIVKRVESQQIINSVLKTAVKAKFSSAALVNLSLISNEVLVPFNDEDFDLNNEFDTTTHQFTAKQDGIYSVYAQIKADATIAVATNFGISIYKNNVLESTNSFANVGVTAINVTPPVRAVNTLLNLSAGDVITFKINSDLISLSLLGDSANSYFTIHQIR
;
A
#
# COMPACT_ATOMS: atom_id res chain seq x y z
N MET A 1 -74.49 -22.00 43.11
CA MET A 1 -73.15 -22.56 42.88
C MET A 1 -72.58 -21.85 41.66
N ASN A 2 -71.50 -21.08 41.86
CA ASN A 2 -71.01 -20.08 40.90
C ASN A 2 -70.28 -20.73 39.72
N LEU A 3 -70.76 -20.53 38.49
CA LEU A 3 -70.09 -20.98 37.27
C LEU A 3 -68.99 -19.98 36.91
N ARG A 4 -67.72 -20.34 37.17
CA ARG A 4 -66.55 -19.55 36.79
C ARG A 4 -66.28 -19.75 35.29
N ILE A 5 -66.54 -18.71 34.49
CA ILE A 5 -66.15 -18.67 33.08
C ILE A 5 -64.63 -18.47 33.04
N LEU A 6 -63.91 -19.48 32.55
CA LEU A 6 -62.48 -19.40 32.24
C LEU A 6 -62.34 -18.76 30.86
N LEU A 7 -61.93 -17.50 30.81
CA LEU A 7 -61.64 -16.79 29.56
C LEU A 7 -60.23 -17.18 29.06
N PRO A 8 -60.06 -17.80 27.88
CA PRO A 8 -58.73 -18.05 27.36
C PRO A 8 -58.15 -16.73 26.83
N LEU A 9 -57.09 -16.25 27.49
CA LEU A 9 -56.30 -15.12 27.03
C LEU A 9 -55.41 -15.59 25.87
N LEU A 10 -55.78 -15.29 24.61
CA LEU A 10 -54.87 -15.43 23.48
C LEU A 10 -53.80 -14.35 23.58
N ILE A 11 -52.65 -14.69 24.16
CA ILE A 11 -51.46 -13.86 24.09
C ILE A 11 -50.81 -14.13 22.72
N SER A 12 -50.95 -13.19 21.78
CA SER A 12 -50.18 -13.20 20.54
C SER A 12 -48.75 -12.75 20.84
N VAL A 13 -47.89 -13.69 21.23
CA VAL A 13 -46.45 -13.43 21.34
C VAL A 13 -45.87 -13.49 19.93
N SER A 14 -45.30 -12.40 19.46
CA SER A 14 -44.48 -12.40 18.24
C SER A 14 -43.23 -13.24 18.49
N ALA A 15 -43.30 -14.54 18.21
CA ALA A 15 -42.13 -15.40 18.24
C ALA A 15 -41.36 -15.19 16.93
N PHE A 16 -40.22 -14.50 17.00
CA PHE A 16 -39.24 -14.55 15.91
C PHE A 16 -38.68 -15.98 15.86
N ALA A 17 -39.09 -16.76 14.86
CA ALA A 17 -38.57 -18.11 14.67
C ALA A 17 -37.28 -18.05 13.85
N GLN A 18 -36.15 -18.40 14.47
CA GLN A 18 -34.92 -18.72 13.74
C GLN A 18 -35.10 -20.07 13.03
N VAL A 19 -34.57 -20.18 11.82
CA VAL A 19 -34.60 -21.42 11.04
C VAL A 19 -33.22 -22.07 11.13
N GLY A 20 -33.12 -23.16 11.87
CA GLY A 20 -31.95 -24.04 11.89
C GLY A 20 -32.13 -25.19 10.89
N VAL A 21 -31.16 -25.40 10.00
CA VAL A 21 -31.07 -26.56 9.11
C VAL A 21 -29.85 -27.37 9.52
N GLY A 22 -30.06 -28.59 10.02
CA GLY A 22 -28.96 -29.42 10.56
C GLY A 22 -28.41 -28.94 11.92
N THR A 23 -29.11 -28.03 12.61
CA THR A 23 -28.77 -27.53 13.95
C THR A 23 -30.04 -27.28 14.78
N THR A 24 -29.99 -27.57 16.08
CA THR A 24 -31.06 -27.28 17.05
C THR A 24 -30.82 -26.00 17.85
N SER A 25 -29.67 -25.37 17.65
CA SER A 25 -29.25 -24.16 18.36
C SER A 25 -28.75 -23.14 17.34
N PRO A 26 -29.65 -22.61 16.49
CA PRO A 26 -29.26 -21.65 15.45
C PRO A 26 -28.66 -20.39 16.08
N THR A 27 -27.53 -19.92 15.55
CA THR A 27 -26.88 -18.68 16.00
C THR A 27 -27.20 -17.48 15.09
N ALA A 28 -27.95 -17.71 14.01
CA ALA A 28 -28.42 -16.69 13.08
C ALA A 28 -29.89 -16.94 12.69
N SER A 29 -30.55 -15.96 12.07
CA SER A 29 -31.96 -16.09 11.63
C SER A 29 -32.19 -17.26 10.68
N LEU A 30 -31.21 -17.54 9.82
CA LEU A 30 -31.09 -18.77 9.04
C LEU A 30 -29.68 -19.31 9.29
N ASP A 31 -29.60 -20.49 9.89
CA ASP A 31 -28.34 -21.16 10.22
C ASP A 31 -28.35 -22.55 9.59
N VAL A 32 -27.36 -22.82 8.73
CA VAL A 32 -27.23 -24.05 7.97
C VAL A 32 -25.93 -24.72 8.35
N ASN A 33 -26.03 -25.83 9.09
CA ASN A 33 -24.89 -26.71 9.37
C ASN A 33 -24.74 -27.74 8.24
N GLY A 34 -24.25 -27.27 7.08
CA GLY A 34 -24.12 -28.04 5.85
C GLY A 34 -24.00 -27.12 4.62
N ASP A 35 -24.28 -27.67 3.44
CA ASP A 35 -24.15 -26.92 2.18
C ASP A 35 -25.41 -26.07 1.87
N LEU A 36 -25.20 -24.82 1.46
CA LEU A 36 -26.24 -23.99 0.85
C LEU A 36 -26.14 -24.06 -0.69
N ARG A 37 -27.18 -24.59 -1.35
CA ARG A 37 -27.29 -24.55 -2.81
C ARG A 37 -28.38 -23.59 -3.26
N VAL A 38 -28.00 -22.54 -3.99
CA VAL A 38 -28.94 -21.65 -4.69
C VAL A 38 -28.99 -22.02 -6.17
N ARG A 39 -30.17 -22.40 -6.68
CA ARG A 39 -30.31 -22.92 -8.05
C ARG A 39 -30.25 -21.83 -9.12
N THR A 40 -30.81 -20.66 -8.82
CA THR A 40 -30.89 -19.54 -9.74
C THR A 40 -30.62 -18.26 -8.97
N ILE A 41 -29.73 -17.43 -9.50
CA ILE A 41 -29.47 -16.07 -9.04
C ILE A 41 -29.58 -15.19 -10.28
N ASN A 42 -30.44 -14.18 -10.24
CA ASN A 42 -30.55 -13.23 -11.35
C ASN A 42 -29.30 -12.34 -11.35
N HIS A 43 -28.73 -12.12 -12.53
CA HIS A 43 -27.58 -11.25 -12.68
C HIS A 43 -27.98 -9.79 -12.46
N GLU A 44 -27.30 -9.09 -11.54
CA GLU A 44 -27.44 -7.66 -11.33
C GLU A 44 -26.59 -6.91 -12.37
N THR A 45 -27.18 -5.95 -13.07
CA THR A 45 -26.54 -5.18 -14.14
C THR A 45 -26.33 -3.70 -13.79
N ILE A 46 -26.90 -3.24 -12.67
CA ILE A 46 -26.79 -1.85 -12.23
C ILE A 46 -25.46 -1.67 -11.48
N GLU A 47 -24.49 -1.00 -12.10
CA GLU A 47 -23.13 -0.82 -11.55
C GLU A 47 -23.11 -0.24 -10.13
N SER A 48 -24.00 0.72 -9.84
CA SER A 48 -24.10 1.34 -8.51
C SER A 48 -24.58 0.38 -7.41
N VAL A 49 -25.19 -0.76 -7.77
CA VAL A 49 -25.61 -1.83 -6.86
C VAL A 49 -24.53 -2.92 -6.76
N ILE A 50 -23.84 -3.21 -7.87
CA ILE A 50 -22.80 -4.24 -7.95
C ILE A 50 -21.64 -3.96 -6.99
N LYS A 51 -21.29 -2.68 -6.77
CA LYS A 51 -20.20 -2.31 -5.87
C LYS A 51 -20.33 -2.95 -4.47
N ASP A 52 -21.55 -3.10 -3.95
CA ASP A 52 -21.83 -3.68 -2.63
C ASP A 52 -22.40 -5.12 -2.70
N SER A 53 -22.44 -5.75 -3.88
CA SER A 53 -23.17 -7.01 -4.10
C SER A 53 -22.35 -8.28 -3.84
N ILE A 54 -21.12 -8.16 -3.31
CA ILE A 54 -20.29 -9.33 -3.01
C ILE A 54 -20.65 -9.88 -1.63
N LEU A 55 -20.98 -11.17 -1.58
CA LEU A 55 -21.16 -11.91 -0.35
C LEU A 55 -19.85 -12.58 0.07
N VAL A 56 -19.50 -12.44 1.33
CA VAL A 56 -18.35 -13.09 1.96
C VAL A 56 -18.78 -13.85 3.20
N ILE A 57 -18.00 -14.85 3.58
CA ILE A 57 -18.18 -15.57 4.83
C ILE A 57 -17.14 -15.04 5.81
N SER A 58 -17.60 -14.51 6.93
CA SER A 58 -16.75 -14.04 8.03
C SER A 58 -16.23 -15.23 8.87
N ASN A 59 -15.24 -15.00 9.73
CA ASN A 59 -14.61 -16.06 10.55
C ASN A 59 -15.60 -16.78 11.50
N ASP A 60 -16.74 -16.16 11.76
CA ASP A 60 -17.87 -16.68 12.54
C ASP A 60 -18.89 -17.46 11.70
N GLY A 61 -18.62 -17.68 10.40
CA GLY A 61 -19.50 -18.40 9.48
C GLY A 61 -20.70 -17.57 8.98
N ILE A 62 -20.81 -16.30 9.39
CA ILE A 62 -21.92 -15.43 8.98
C ILE A 62 -21.64 -14.83 7.60
N VAL A 63 -22.65 -14.92 6.73
CA VAL A 63 -22.64 -14.24 5.43
C VAL A 63 -22.76 -12.74 5.64
N LYS A 64 -21.77 -11.98 5.16
CA LYS A 64 -21.73 -10.52 5.17
C LYS A 64 -21.63 -9.98 3.75
N ARG A 65 -21.89 -8.69 3.59
CA ARG A 65 -21.62 -7.95 2.36
C ARG A 65 -20.30 -7.22 2.48
N VAL A 66 -19.60 -7.07 1.36
CA VAL A 66 -18.36 -6.31 1.25
C VAL A 66 -18.39 -5.49 -0.03
N GLU A 67 -17.79 -4.30 0.03
CA GLU A 67 -17.57 -3.48 -1.15
C GLU A 67 -16.56 -4.19 -2.07
N SER A 68 -16.82 -4.19 -3.38
CA SER A 68 -15.99 -4.82 -4.40
C SER A 68 -14.56 -4.26 -4.37
N GLN A 69 -14.43 -2.97 -4.05
CA GLN A 69 -13.14 -2.31 -3.86
C GLN A 69 -12.34 -2.89 -2.69
N GLN A 70 -13.00 -3.28 -1.59
CA GLN A 70 -12.29 -3.88 -0.44
C GLN A 70 -11.77 -5.27 -0.76
N ILE A 71 -12.50 -6.04 -1.60
CA ILE A 71 -12.02 -7.32 -2.11
C ILE A 71 -10.85 -7.11 -3.05
N ILE A 72 -10.96 -6.19 -4.01
CA ILE A 72 -9.86 -5.90 -4.93
C ILE A 72 -8.63 -5.43 -4.15
N ASN A 73 -8.78 -4.49 -3.21
CA ASN A 73 -7.67 -4.00 -2.38
C ASN A 73 -7.04 -5.07 -1.49
N SER A 74 -7.78 -6.12 -1.11
CA SER A 74 -7.21 -7.21 -0.30
C SER A 74 -6.39 -8.21 -1.11
N VAL A 75 -6.51 -8.20 -2.45
CA VAL A 75 -5.68 -9.02 -3.35
C VAL A 75 -4.70 -8.23 -4.20
N LEU A 76 -4.83 -6.90 -4.28
CA LEU A 76 -3.84 -6.05 -4.94
C LEU A 76 -2.54 -6.10 -4.14
N LYS A 77 -1.53 -6.77 -4.70
CA LYS A 77 -0.16 -6.71 -4.19
C LYS A 77 0.43 -5.36 -4.54
N THR A 78 1.25 -4.82 -3.63
CA THR A 78 2.01 -3.61 -3.90
C THR A 78 2.83 -3.74 -5.17
N ALA A 79 2.66 -2.79 -6.08
CA ALA A 79 3.62 -2.47 -7.13
C ALA A 79 3.55 -0.97 -7.37
N VAL A 80 4.68 -0.30 -7.13
CA VAL A 80 4.82 1.15 -7.26
C VAL A 80 6.09 1.45 -8.04
N LYS A 81 5.98 2.42 -8.94
CA LYS A 81 7.14 3.09 -9.54
C LYS A 81 6.89 4.58 -9.52
N ALA A 82 7.77 5.32 -8.86
CA ALA A 82 7.72 6.78 -8.80
C ALA A 82 9.02 7.41 -9.29
N LYS A 83 8.90 8.68 -9.69
CA LYS A 83 9.86 9.45 -10.48
C LYS A 83 9.72 10.94 -10.15
N PHE A 84 10.47 11.77 -10.86
CA PHE A 84 10.22 13.21 -10.87
C PHE A 84 9.23 13.59 -11.98
N SER A 85 8.45 14.65 -11.74
CA SER A 85 7.38 15.12 -12.63
C SER A 85 7.87 15.78 -13.92
N SER A 86 9.16 16.09 -14.03
CA SER A 86 9.73 16.69 -15.24
C SER A 86 11.20 16.34 -15.40
N ALA A 87 11.72 16.47 -16.62
CA ALA A 87 13.13 16.27 -16.93
C ALA A 87 14.07 17.40 -16.42
N ALA A 88 13.55 18.44 -15.76
CA ALA A 88 14.35 19.54 -15.23
C ALA A 88 15.28 19.08 -14.09
N LEU A 89 16.30 19.88 -13.79
CA LEU A 89 17.19 19.61 -12.65
C LEU A 89 16.42 19.72 -11.33
N VAL A 90 16.62 18.73 -10.46
CA VAL A 90 16.09 18.74 -9.10
C VAL A 90 17.20 19.19 -8.16
N ASN A 91 17.08 20.41 -7.64
CA ASN A 91 18.10 21.04 -6.80
C ASN A 91 17.83 20.74 -5.32
N LEU A 92 18.84 20.21 -4.64
CA LEU A 92 18.77 19.76 -3.24
C LEU A 92 19.80 20.50 -2.38
N SER A 93 19.39 20.83 -1.16
CA SER A 93 20.23 21.41 -0.12
C SER A 93 20.45 20.37 0.98
N LEU A 94 21.71 20.13 1.34
CA LEU A 94 22.13 19.07 2.25
C LEU A 94 22.65 19.71 3.55
N ILE A 95 21.73 20.19 4.38
CA ILE A 95 22.05 20.92 5.61
C ILE A 95 22.51 19.96 6.74
N SER A 96 22.27 18.65 6.60
CA SER A 96 22.60 17.63 7.61
C SER A 96 23.23 16.37 7.03
N ASN A 97 23.99 16.48 5.93
CA ASN A 97 24.58 15.36 5.17
C ASN A 97 23.56 14.33 4.63
N GLU A 98 22.27 14.59 4.83
CA GLU A 98 21.15 13.77 4.39
C GLU A 98 20.08 14.69 3.83
N VAL A 99 19.45 14.29 2.73
CA VAL A 99 18.29 14.99 2.16
C VAL A 99 17.32 13.98 1.56
N LEU A 100 16.04 14.17 1.80
CA LEU A 100 14.97 13.36 1.19
C LEU A 100 14.99 13.55 -0.33
N VAL A 101 14.88 12.46 -1.09
CA VAL A 101 14.72 12.52 -2.54
C VAL A 101 13.26 12.83 -2.85
N PRO A 102 12.93 13.99 -3.45
CA PRO A 102 11.55 14.45 -3.58
C PRO A 102 10.89 13.89 -4.84
N PHE A 103 10.78 12.57 -4.95
CA PHE A 103 10.00 11.95 -6.03
C PHE A 103 8.55 12.44 -5.92
N ASN A 104 8.08 13.14 -6.95
CA ASN A 104 6.86 13.93 -6.90
C ASN A 104 5.87 13.56 -8.02
N ASP A 105 6.09 12.42 -8.68
CA ASP A 105 5.19 11.87 -9.70
C ASP A 105 5.30 10.34 -9.74
N GLU A 106 4.28 9.69 -10.30
CA GLU A 106 4.15 8.23 -10.37
C GLU A 106 4.07 7.77 -11.84
N ASP A 107 4.75 6.68 -12.18
CA ASP A 107 4.42 5.91 -13.39
C ASP A 107 3.19 5.05 -13.13
N PHE A 108 3.16 4.40 -11.95
CA PHE A 108 2.02 3.64 -11.45
C PHE A 108 2.14 3.44 -9.94
N ASP A 109 0.99 3.35 -9.28
CA ASP A 109 0.84 2.89 -7.92
C ASP A 109 -0.44 2.05 -7.82
N LEU A 110 -0.30 0.72 -7.75
CA LEU A 110 -1.45 -0.17 -7.81
C LEU A 110 -2.28 -0.20 -6.52
N ASN A 111 -1.74 0.27 -5.40
CA ASN A 111 -2.40 0.20 -4.09
C ASN A 111 -2.42 1.55 -3.36
N ASN A 112 -2.06 2.65 -4.05
CA ASN A 112 -2.05 4.02 -3.54
C ASN A 112 -1.29 4.13 -2.20
N GLU A 113 -0.08 3.59 -2.18
CA GLU A 113 0.81 3.52 -1.02
C GLU A 113 1.90 4.59 -1.03
N PHE A 114 2.21 5.18 -2.19
CA PHE A 114 3.10 6.32 -2.29
C PHE A 114 2.32 7.64 -2.23
N ASP A 115 2.91 8.62 -1.53
CA ASP A 115 2.39 9.98 -1.44
C ASP A 115 3.43 10.92 -2.06
N THR A 116 3.08 11.48 -3.23
CA THR A 116 3.93 12.41 -3.99
C THR A 116 4.15 13.77 -3.31
N THR A 117 3.34 14.11 -2.30
CA THR A 117 3.48 15.36 -1.52
C THR A 117 4.45 15.18 -0.37
N THR A 118 4.37 14.04 0.33
CA THR A 118 5.29 13.75 1.44
C THR A 118 6.55 13.00 1.00
N HIS A 119 6.56 12.45 -0.22
CA HIS A 119 7.61 11.64 -0.81
C HIS A 119 7.89 10.34 -0.03
N GLN A 120 6.82 9.73 0.50
CA GLN A 120 6.89 8.56 1.36
C GLN A 120 6.04 7.42 0.80
N PHE A 121 6.55 6.20 0.90
CA PHE A 121 5.75 5.00 0.70
C PHE A 121 5.29 4.47 2.07
N THR A 122 4.01 4.15 2.23
CA THR A 122 3.47 3.53 3.45
C THR A 122 2.86 2.18 3.10
N ALA A 123 3.43 1.10 3.62
CA ALA A 123 2.93 -0.25 3.39
C ALA A 123 1.50 -0.39 3.92
N LYS A 124 0.58 -0.92 3.11
CA LYS A 124 -0.80 -1.22 3.55
C LYS A 124 -1.00 -2.68 3.93
N GLN A 125 -0.04 -3.54 3.62
CA GLN A 125 -0.10 -4.97 3.86
C GLN A 125 1.20 -5.44 4.52
N ASP A 126 1.08 -6.48 5.34
CA ASP A 126 2.24 -7.20 5.84
C ASP A 126 2.85 -8.02 4.70
N GLY A 127 4.17 -8.06 4.61
CA GLY A 127 4.84 -8.88 3.61
C GLY A 127 6.32 -8.60 3.43
N ILE A 128 6.90 -9.29 2.45
CA ILE A 128 8.27 -9.05 2.02
C ILE A 128 8.24 -8.24 0.73
N TYR A 129 8.99 -7.15 0.72
CA TYR A 129 9.04 -6.17 -0.35
C TYR A 129 10.43 -6.12 -0.96
N SER A 130 10.50 -6.08 -2.29
CA SER A 130 11.70 -5.71 -3.01
C SER A 130 11.68 -4.21 -3.27
N VAL A 131 12.69 -3.52 -2.78
CA VAL A 131 12.84 -2.06 -2.88
C VAL A 131 14.08 -1.75 -3.70
N TYR A 132 13.94 -0.89 -4.70
CA TYR A 132 15.03 -0.38 -5.54
C TYR A 132 14.88 1.12 -5.69
N ALA A 133 15.99 1.87 -5.61
CA ALA A 133 16.01 3.28 -5.98
C ALA A 133 17.30 3.63 -6.71
N GLN A 134 17.18 4.56 -7.66
CA GLN A 134 18.27 5.09 -8.45
C GLN A 134 18.16 6.59 -8.57
N ILE A 135 19.32 7.25 -8.54
CA ILE A 135 19.48 8.66 -8.88
C ILE A 135 20.67 8.85 -9.79
N LYS A 136 20.62 9.92 -10.57
CA LYS A 136 21.77 10.42 -11.33
C LYS A 136 21.99 11.88 -11.01
N ALA A 137 23.22 12.22 -10.64
CA ALA A 137 23.61 13.59 -10.43
C ALA A 137 23.72 14.35 -11.76
N ASP A 138 23.59 15.67 -11.69
CA ASP A 138 24.03 16.55 -12.76
C ASP A 138 25.56 16.47 -12.97
N ALA A 139 26.02 16.75 -14.19
CA ALA A 139 27.43 16.69 -14.54
C ALA A 139 28.31 17.67 -13.74
N THR A 140 27.71 18.72 -13.16
CA THR A 140 28.41 19.76 -12.40
C THR A 140 28.59 19.44 -10.91
N ILE A 141 28.24 18.23 -10.47
CA ILE A 141 28.45 17.78 -9.08
C ILE A 141 29.89 18.02 -8.61
N ALA A 142 30.03 18.62 -7.42
CA ALA A 142 31.35 18.91 -6.84
C ALA A 142 32.06 17.66 -6.33
N VAL A 143 33.37 17.78 -6.07
CA VAL A 143 34.16 16.73 -5.42
C VAL A 143 33.57 16.47 -4.03
N ALA A 144 33.38 15.20 -3.71
CA ALA A 144 32.84 14.74 -2.43
C ALA A 144 33.56 13.47 -1.99
N THR A 145 33.78 13.29 -0.70
CA THR A 145 34.27 12.02 -0.17
C THR A 145 33.14 11.01 0.00
N ASN A 146 31.90 11.48 0.02
CA ASN A 146 30.71 10.66 0.18
C ASN A 146 29.57 11.20 -0.70
N PHE A 147 29.06 10.37 -1.61
CA PHE A 147 27.84 10.64 -2.35
C PHE A 147 27.13 9.32 -2.65
N GLY A 148 25.91 9.19 -2.15
CA GLY A 148 25.15 7.96 -2.23
C GLY A 148 23.66 8.15 -2.07
N ILE A 149 22.94 7.04 -2.20
CA ILE A 149 21.51 6.92 -1.95
C ILE A 149 21.27 5.79 -0.95
N SER A 150 20.28 5.99 -0.08
CA SER A 150 19.93 5.05 0.98
C SER A 150 18.42 4.86 1.10
N ILE A 151 18.07 3.68 1.60
CA ILE A 151 16.70 3.27 1.92
C ILE A 151 16.55 3.33 3.44
N TYR A 152 15.51 4.02 3.90
CA TYR A 152 15.14 4.09 5.31
C TYR A 152 13.77 3.45 5.52
N LYS A 153 13.66 2.66 6.59
CA LYS A 153 12.39 2.15 7.14
C LYS A 153 12.11 2.84 8.45
N ASN A 154 10.99 3.55 8.58
CA ASN A 154 10.62 4.29 9.79
C ASN A 154 11.75 5.19 10.31
N ASN A 155 12.43 5.88 9.40
CA ASN A 155 13.63 6.70 9.65
C ASN A 155 14.88 5.95 10.15
N VAL A 156 14.90 4.62 10.14
CA VAL A 156 16.09 3.80 10.38
C VAL A 156 16.72 3.41 9.05
N LEU A 157 18.05 3.54 8.94
CA LEU A 157 18.80 3.16 7.75
C LEU A 157 18.78 1.63 7.57
N GLU A 158 18.33 1.17 6.41
CA GLU A 158 18.24 -0.26 6.07
C GLU A 158 19.29 -0.69 5.03
N SER A 159 19.56 0.17 4.05
CA SER A 159 20.54 -0.11 2.99
C SER A 159 21.08 1.19 2.42
N THR A 160 22.35 1.17 2.02
CA THR A 160 23.03 2.33 1.45
C THR A 160 23.96 1.91 0.31
N ASN A 161 24.07 2.76 -0.69
CA ASN A 161 25.10 2.68 -1.71
C ASN A 161 25.75 4.05 -1.89
N SER A 162 27.00 4.19 -1.40
CA SER A 162 27.71 5.47 -1.40
C SER A 162 29.19 5.31 -1.72
N PHE A 163 29.72 6.29 -2.45
CA PHE A 163 31.13 6.36 -2.85
C PHE A 163 31.57 7.81 -2.96
N ALA A 164 32.87 8.06 -2.91
CA ALA A 164 33.43 9.35 -3.27
C ALA A 164 33.01 9.76 -4.70
N ASN A 165 32.81 11.06 -4.90
CA ASN A 165 32.64 11.66 -6.20
C ASN A 165 33.88 12.46 -6.58
N VAL A 166 34.39 12.22 -7.78
CA VAL A 166 35.58 12.91 -8.31
C VAL A 166 35.13 13.89 -9.38
N GLY A 167 35.45 15.16 -9.18
CA GLY A 167 35.37 16.21 -10.20
C GLY A 167 36.77 16.52 -10.72
N VAL A 168 36.91 16.71 -12.04
CA VAL A 168 38.16 17.16 -12.66
C VAL A 168 37.87 18.49 -13.36
N THR A 169 38.57 19.55 -12.94
CA THR A 169 38.42 20.87 -13.55
C THR A 169 38.77 20.79 -15.04
N ALA A 170 37.88 21.29 -15.90
CA ALA A 170 38.02 21.37 -17.36
C ALA A 170 37.93 20.04 -18.15
N ILE A 171 37.53 18.91 -17.53
CA ILE A 171 37.20 17.67 -18.26
C ILE A 171 35.78 17.23 -17.89
N ASN A 172 34.96 16.99 -18.91
CA ASN A 172 33.64 16.38 -18.72
C ASN A 172 33.82 14.93 -18.25
N VAL A 173 33.49 14.67 -16.99
CA VAL A 173 33.35 13.31 -16.46
C VAL A 173 31.91 12.84 -16.63
N THR A 174 31.71 11.53 -16.73
CA THR A 174 30.36 10.95 -16.74
C THR A 174 29.69 11.22 -15.38
N PRO A 175 28.49 11.79 -15.33
CA PRO A 175 27.81 12.07 -14.07
C PRO A 175 27.56 10.77 -13.29
N PRO A 176 27.78 10.76 -11.97
CA PRO A 176 27.62 9.57 -11.16
C PRO A 176 26.14 9.14 -11.10
N VAL A 177 25.94 7.84 -11.32
CA VAL A 177 24.69 7.13 -10.99
C VAL A 177 24.91 6.42 -9.67
N ARG A 178 23.90 6.47 -8.79
CA ARG A 178 23.85 5.68 -7.55
C ARG A 178 22.56 4.89 -7.53
N ALA A 179 22.65 3.62 -7.17
CA ALA A 179 21.51 2.73 -7.08
C ALA A 179 21.65 1.86 -5.84
N VAL A 180 20.53 1.64 -5.16
CA VAL A 180 20.43 0.83 -3.95
C VAL A 180 19.25 -0.10 -4.07
N ASN A 181 19.41 -1.33 -3.61
CA ASN A 181 18.34 -2.31 -3.54
C ASN A 181 18.44 -3.13 -2.27
N THR A 182 17.29 -3.58 -1.76
CA THR A 182 17.23 -4.49 -0.62
C THR A 182 15.87 -5.21 -0.58
N LEU A 183 15.78 -6.25 0.25
CA LEU A 183 14.51 -6.85 0.65
C LEU A 183 14.15 -6.39 2.05
N LEU A 184 12.91 -5.95 2.26
CA LEU A 184 12.41 -5.55 3.57
C LEU A 184 11.20 -6.39 3.97
N ASN A 185 11.17 -6.82 5.22
CA ASN A 185 9.95 -7.34 5.85
C ASN A 185 9.20 -6.15 6.44
N LEU A 186 8.02 -5.83 5.89
CA LEU A 186 7.20 -4.69 6.28
C LEU A 186 5.91 -5.18 6.94
N SER A 187 5.49 -4.46 7.97
CA SER A 187 4.14 -4.52 8.50
C SER A 187 3.31 -3.35 7.95
N ALA A 188 2.00 -3.52 7.89
CA ALA A 188 1.09 -2.44 7.54
C ALA A 188 1.33 -1.20 8.44
N GLY A 189 1.54 -0.05 7.81
CA GLY A 189 1.91 1.21 8.45
C GLY A 189 3.41 1.53 8.44
N ASP A 190 4.29 0.58 8.09
CA ASP A 190 5.71 0.87 7.94
C ASP A 190 5.95 1.84 6.77
N VAL A 191 6.83 2.81 7.00
CA VAL A 191 7.13 3.89 6.06
C VAL A 191 8.51 3.72 5.44
N ILE A 192 8.60 3.80 4.12
CA ILE A 192 9.84 3.80 3.34
C ILE A 192 10.11 5.19 2.77
N THR A 193 11.35 5.65 2.95
CA THR A 193 11.87 6.87 2.33
C THR A 193 13.23 6.65 1.69
N PHE A 194 13.52 7.44 0.66
CA PHE A 194 14.81 7.45 -0.02
C PHE A 194 15.53 8.75 0.31
N LYS A 195 16.77 8.65 0.79
CA LYS A 195 17.57 9.83 1.11
C LYS A 195 18.91 9.77 0.38
N ILE A 196 19.41 10.92 -0.02
CA ILE A 196 20.81 11.08 -0.40
C ILE A 196 21.62 11.22 0.87
N ASN A 197 22.77 10.54 0.91
CA ASN A 197 23.78 10.75 1.94
C ASN A 197 25.02 11.31 1.25
N SER A 198 25.45 12.50 1.64
CA SER A 198 26.62 13.13 1.04
C SER A 198 27.22 14.19 1.95
N ASP A 199 28.52 14.45 1.78
CA ASP A 199 29.25 15.55 2.43
C ASP A 199 29.19 16.87 1.62
N LEU A 200 28.43 16.90 0.52
CA LEU A 200 28.14 18.11 -0.25
C LEU A 200 27.18 19.04 0.51
N ILE A 201 27.27 20.34 0.22
CA ILE A 201 26.32 21.36 0.73
C ILE A 201 25.04 21.40 -0.13
N SER A 202 25.20 21.21 -1.44
CA SER A 202 24.11 21.16 -2.40
C SER A 202 24.45 20.24 -3.56
N LEU A 203 23.40 19.76 -4.23
CA LEU A 203 23.51 18.88 -5.38
C LEU A 203 22.30 19.09 -6.31
N SER A 204 22.51 18.95 -7.61
CA SER A 204 21.43 18.82 -8.59
C SER A 204 21.35 17.38 -9.09
N LEU A 205 20.14 16.83 -9.19
CA LEU A 205 19.87 15.55 -9.85
C LEU A 205 19.26 15.78 -11.22
N LEU A 206 19.47 14.82 -12.14
CA LEU A 206 18.72 14.79 -13.38
C LEU A 206 17.29 14.30 -13.09
N GLY A 207 16.30 15.14 -13.40
CA GLY A 207 14.87 14.87 -13.18
C GLY A 207 14.26 13.87 -14.15
N ASP A 208 14.94 13.57 -15.25
CA ASP A 208 14.42 12.64 -16.24
C ASP A 208 14.14 11.24 -15.63
N SER A 209 12.95 10.72 -15.91
CA SER A 209 12.41 9.49 -15.30
C SER A 209 13.20 8.22 -15.62
N ALA A 210 14.02 8.22 -16.67
CA ALA A 210 14.92 7.11 -16.97
C ALA A 210 16.21 7.15 -16.12
N ASN A 211 16.52 8.30 -15.53
CA ASN A 211 17.76 8.53 -14.77
C ASN A 211 17.54 8.44 -13.25
N SER A 212 16.39 8.89 -12.76
CA SER A 212 16.08 8.91 -11.33
C SER A 212 14.65 8.43 -11.07
N TYR A 213 14.52 7.32 -10.35
CA TYR A 213 13.25 6.67 -10.04
C TYR A 213 13.43 5.66 -8.90
N PHE A 214 12.33 5.18 -8.35
CA PHE A 214 12.33 4.00 -7.48
C PHE A 214 11.25 3.01 -7.91
N THR A 215 11.42 1.75 -7.48
CA THR A 215 10.37 0.74 -7.54
C THR A 215 10.23 0.02 -6.21
N ILE A 216 8.98 -0.28 -5.84
CA ILE A 216 8.66 -1.13 -4.68
C ILE A 216 7.63 -2.15 -5.16
N HIS A 217 7.89 -3.42 -4.91
CA HIS A 217 6.89 -4.47 -5.17
C HIS A 217 6.92 -5.53 -4.08
N GLN A 218 5.72 -5.95 -3.66
CA GLN A 218 5.57 -7.03 -2.68
C GLN A 218 5.81 -8.37 -3.38
N ILE A 219 6.78 -9.13 -2.87
CA ILE A 219 7.18 -10.43 -3.41
C ILE A 219 6.63 -11.60 -2.60
N ARG A 220 6.22 -11.36 -1.34
CA ARG A 220 5.63 -12.38 -0.47
C ARG A 220 4.59 -11.78 0.45
#